data_AF-A0A843H5P0-F1
#
_entry.id   AF-A0A843H5P0-F1
#
_cell.length_a   1.000
_cell.length_b   1.000
_cell.length_c   1.000
_cell.angle_alpha   90.00
_cell.angle_beta   90.00
_cell.angle_gamma   90.00
#
_symmetry.space_group_name_H-M   'P 1'
#
loop_
_entity.id
_entity.type
_entity.pdbx_description
1 polymer ?
#
loop_
_entity_poly.entity_id
_entity_poly.type
_entity_poly.pdbx_seq_one_letter_code
_entity_poly.pdbx_strand_id
1 'polypeptide(L)'
;MIGYKATDMNGCCRGFKFEVGKTYTKDTPKENLECCTDNVFHFCRELFAIEKESNYKLSESRLFEVIAGDFVKSGDKYGTNSLTILREIEGDEKLELINSGDCNSGNRNSGDWNSGDCNSGNRNSGDWNSGDWNSGDCNSGDCNSGDCNSGDCNSGNRNSGNRNSGNRNSGDRNSGDCNSGDCNSGDCNSGNRNSGNRNSGNRNSGDRNSGNR
;
A
#
# COMPACT_ATOMS: atom_id res chain seq x y z
N MET A 1 -10.83 -27.69 11.64
CA MET A 1 -9.64 -26.81 11.66
C MET A 1 -10.09 -25.37 11.44
N ILE A 2 -9.60 -24.41 12.23
CA ILE A 2 -9.93 -22.98 12.03
C ILE A 2 -9.07 -22.39 10.90
N GLY A 3 -9.67 -21.53 10.08
CA GLY A 3 -8.99 -20.72 9.07
C GLY A 3 -9.86 -19.56 8.61
N TYR A 4 -9.47 -18.97 7.49
CA TYR A 4 -10.08 -17.77 6.91
C TYR A 4 -10.51 -18.01 5.46
N LYS A 5 -11.65 -17.42 5.10
CA LYS A 5 -12.21 -17.46 3.76
C LYS A 5 -12.50 -16.03 3.31
N ALA A 6 -11.87 -15.61 2.22
CA ALA A 6 -12.28 -14.41 1.51
C ALA A 6 -13.32 -14.74 0.42
N THR A 7 -14.23 -13.79 0.20
CA THR A 7 -15.22 -13.79 -0.88
C THR A 7 -15.28 -12.41 -1.52
N ASP A 8 -16.01 -12.29 -2.62
CA ASP A 8 -16.38 -10.97 -3.11
C ASP A 8 -17.28 -10.23 -2.11
N MET A 9 -17.54 -8.94 -2.39
CA MET A 9 -18.38 -8.10 -1.54
C MET A 9 -19.85 -8.56 -1.46
N ASN A 10 -20.31 -9.43 -2.35
CA ASN A 10 -21.64 -10.04 -2.29
C ASN A 10 -21.69 -11.29 -1.39
N GLY A 11 -20.55 -11.69 -0.81
CA GLY A 11 -20.42 -12.94 -0.06
C GLY A 11 -20.24 -14.16 -0.95
N CYS A 12 -19.93 -13.98 -2.23
CA CYS A 12 -19.89 -15.03 -3.22
C CYS A 12 -18.46 -15.48 -3.55
N CYS A 13 -18.29 -16.78 -3.71
CA CYS A 13 -17.06 -17.38 -4.23
C CYS A 13 -17.39 -18.66 -4.98
N ARG A 14 -16.96 -18.76 -6.25
CA ARG A 14 -17.19 -19.91 -7.16
C ARG A 14 -18.66 -20.39 -7.19
N GLY A 15 -19.60 -19.45 -7.27
CA GLY A 15 -21.03 -19.76 -7.36
C GLY A 15 -21.73 -20.09 -6.04
N PHE A 16 -21.00 -20.11 -4.91
CA PHE A 16 -21.58 -20.26 -3.58
C PHE A 16 -21.69 -18.91 -2.90
N LYS A 17 -22.86 -18.63 -2.30
CA LYS A 17 -23.07 -17.50 -1.39
C LYS A 17 -22.89 -17.98 0.04
N PHE A 18 -21.86 -17.50 0.70
CA PHE A 18 -21.52 -17.87 2.07
C PHE A 18 -22.25 -16.97 3.06
N GLU A 19 -22.84 -17.59 4.08
CA GLU A 19 -23.58 -16.89 5.12
C GLU A 19 -23.16 -17.44 6.50
N VAL A 20 -23.08 -16.53 7.48
CA VAL A 20 -22.69 -16.83 8.85
C VAL A 20 -23.62 -17.88 9.47
N GLY A 21 -23.03 -18.87 10.14
CA GLY A 21 -23.73 -19.97 10.79
C GLY A 21 -24.08 -21.15 9.88
N LYS A 22 -23.81 -21.07 8.56
CA LYS A 22 -24.09 -22.17 7.62
C LYS A 22 -22.88 -23.06 7.41
N THR A 23 -23.18 -24.35 7.16
CA THR A 23 -22.20 -25.36 6.74
C THR A 23 -22.44 -25.74 5.29
N TYR A 24 -21.37 -25.78 4.51
CA TYR A 24 -21.37 -26.13 3.09
C TYR A 24 -20.53 -27.38 2.91
N THR A 25 -21.09 -28.40 2.26
CA THR A 25 -20.44 -29.68 2.05
C THR A 25 -20.35 -30.03 0.58
N LYS A 26 -19.32 -30.80 0.21
CA LYS A 26 -19.19 -31.51 -1.06
C LYS A 26 -19.07 -32.99 -0.76
N ASP A 27 -19.75 -33.80 -1.57
CA ASP A 27 -19.76 -35.27 -1.45
C ASP A 27 -18.47 -35.88 -2.01
N THR A 28 -17.32 -35.39 -1.52
CA THR A 28 -16.00 -35.89 -1.87
C THR A 28 -15.37 -36.47 -0.60
N PRO A 29 -15.13 -37.80 -0.55
CA PRO A 29 -14.46 -38.41 0.58
C PRO A 29 -13.01 -37.93 0.68
N LYS A 30 -12.46 -37.97 1.88
CA LYS A 30 -11.12 -37.45 2.20
C LYS A 30 -10.02 -37.96 1.27
N GLU A 31 -10.09 -39.23 0.90
CA GLU A 31 -9.08 -39.92 0.07
C GLU A 31 -9.01 -39.37 -1.36
N ASN A 32 -10.10 -38.77 -1.83
CA ASN A 32 -10.23 -38.18 -3.17
C ASN A 32 -10.17 -36.65 -3.15
N LEU A 33 -9.81 -36.05 -2.01
CA LEU A 33 -9.64 -34.61 -1.90
C LEU A 33 -8.36 -34.18 -2.64
N GLU A 34 -8.54 -33.45 -3.73
CA GLU A 34 -7.45 -32.85 -4.47
C GLU A 34 -7.55 -31.32 -4.40
N CYS A 35 -6.48 -30.68 -3.93
CA CYS A 35 -6.43 -29.23 -3.82
C CYS A 35 -6.55 -28.58 -5.21
N CYS A 36 -7.21 -27.43 -5.28
CA CYS A 36 -7.41 -26.66 -6.53
C CYS A 36 -8.37 -27.27 -7.56
N THR A 37 -9.09 -28.33 -7.21
CA THR A 37 -10.20 -28.86 -8.02
C THR A 37 -11.53 -28.20 -7.66
N ASP A 38 -12.55 -28.44 -8.48
CA ASP A 38 -13.93 -28.04 -8.19
C ASP A 38 -14.62 -28.91 -7.13
N ASN A 39 -13.92 -29.90 -6.57
CA ASN A 39 -14.44 -30.79 -5.54
C ASN A 39 -14.14 -30.32 -4.12
N VAL A 40 -13.45 -29.19 -3.97
CA VAL A 40 -13.08 -28.63 -2.66
C VAL A 40 -13.55 -27.19 -2.49
N PHE A 41 -13.67 -26.75 -1.25
CA PHE A 41 -13.74 -25.34 -0.87
C PHE A 41 -12.35 -24.88 -0.43
N HIS A 42 -11.85 -23.82 -1.04
CA HIS A 42 -10.56 -23.23 -0.67
C HIS A 42 -10.68 -22.32 0.54
N PHE A 43 -9.75 -22.46 1.48
CA PHE A 43 -9.56 -21.57 2.61
C PHE A 43 -8.05 -21.40 2.90
N CYS A 44 -7.70 -20.42 3.71
CA CYS A 44 -6.32 -20.13 4.10
C CYS A 44 -6.20 -20.15 5.63
N ARG A 45 -5.05 -20.54 6.17
CA ARG A 45 -4.80 -20.43 7.62
C ARG A 45 -4.26 -19.07 8.03
N GLU A 46 -3.52 -18.44 7.13
CA GLU A 46 -2.87 -17.16 7.32
C GLU A 46 -3.48 -16.16 6.34
N LEU A 47 -3.70 -14.92 6.79
CA LEU A 47 -4.38 -13.91 5.99
C LEU A 47 -3.57 -13.50 4.76
N PHE A 48 -2.25 -13.35 4.90
CA PHE A 48 -1.39 -13.01 3.76
C PHE A 48 -1.46 -14.08 2.65
N ALA A 49 -1.74 -15.34 3.01
CA ALA A 49 -1.88 -16.41 2.03
C ALA A 49 -3.13 -16.24 1.17
N ILE A 50 -4.18 -15.53 1.63
CA ILE A 50 -5.36 -15.23 0.82
C ILE A 50 -4.97 -14.42 -0.40
N GLU A 51 -4.21 -13.33 -0.21
CA GLU A 51 -3.82 -12.44 -1.31
C GLU A 51 -2.73 -13.03 -2.20
N LYS A 52 -1.91 -13.94 -1.65
CA LYS A 52 -0.88 -14.67 -2.41
C LYS A 52 -1.47 -15.77 -3.29
N GLU A 53 -2.45 -16.50 -2.77
CA GLU A 53 -2.92 -17.76 -3.36
C GLU A 53 -4.27 -17.65 -4.08
N SER A 54 -4.95 -16.51 -3.95
CA SER A 54 -6.24 -16.21 -4.57
C SER A 54 -6.25 -14.83 -5.22
N ASN A 55 -7.31 -14.54 -5.98
CA ASN A 55 -7.50 -13.23 -6.62
C ASN A 55 -8.19 -12.20 -5.69
N TYR A 56 -8.41 -12.56 -4.42
CA TYR A 56 -9.07 -11.69 -3.46
C TYR A 56 -8.05 -10.80 -2.76
N LYS A 57 -8.34 -9.50 -2.72
CA LYS A 57 -7.65 -8.55 -1.84
C LYS A 57 -8.47 -8.39 -0.56
N LEU A 58 -7.86 -8.49 0.60
CA LEU A 58 -8.53 -8.40 1.89
C LEU A 58 -9.25 -7.07 2.07
N SER A 59 -8.67 -5.97 1.58
CA SER A 59 -9.31 -4.65 1.58
C SER A 59 -10.62 -4.60 0.79
N GLU A 60 -10.73 -5.35 -0.30
CA GLU A 60 -11.88 -5.36 -1.22
C GLU A 60 -12.75 -6.63 -1.08
N SER A 61 -12.54 -7.41 -0.03
CA SER A 61 -13.22 -8.70 0.18
C SER A 61 -13.95 -8.76 1.51
N ARG A 62 -15.02 -9.56 1.57
CA ARG A 62 -15.56 -10.00 2.86
C ARG A 62 -14.68 -11.12 3.39
N LEU A 63 -14.41 -11.07 4.69
CA LEU A 63 -13.51 -12.01 5.36
C LEU A 63 -14.29 -12.78 6.41
N PHE A 64 -14.26 -14.10 6.32
CA PHE A 64 -14.95 -14.99 7.25
C PHE A 64 -13.98 -15.86 8.02
N GLU A 65 -14.24 -16.02 9.31
CA GLU A 65 -13.63 -17.08 10.10
C GLU A 65 -14.42 -18.38 9.87
N VAL A 66 -13.71 -19.46 9.56
CA VAL A 66 -14.31 -20.72 9.11
C VAL A 66 -13.72 -21.92 9.84
N ILE A 67 -14.56 -22.95 10.02
CA ILE A 67 -14.09 -24.28 10.41
C ILE A 67 -14.18 -25.22 9.21
N ALA A 68 -13.01 -25.72 8.80
CA ALA A 68 -12.89 -26.77 7.81
C ALA A 68 -13.01 -28.16 8.46
N GLY A 69 -13.71 -29.07 7.77
CA GLY A 69 -13.80 -30.50 8.09
C GLY A 69 -12.54 -31.25 7.64
N ASP A 70 -12.71 -32.34 6.87
CA ASP A 70 -11.57 -33.00 6.24
C ASP A 70 -10.94 -32.08 5.21
N PHE A 71 -9.61 -32.04 5.18
CA PHE A 71 -8.88 -31.11 4.34
C PHE A 71 -7.64 -31.76 3.71
N VAL A 72 -7.23 -31.17 2.60
CA VAL A 72 -5.98 -31.43 1.88
C VAL A 72 -5.20 -30.13 1.77
N LYS A 73 -3.87 -30.22 1.81
CA LYS A 73 -2.95 -29.09 1.67
C LYS A 73 -2.11 -29.26 0.42
N SER A 74 -1.91 -28.19 -0.34
CA SER A 74 -0.95 -28.12 -1.43
C SER A 74 -0.24 -26.77 -1.39
N GLY A 75 1.06 -26.75 -1.03
CA GLY A 75 1.77 -25.51 -0.73
C GLY A 75 1.12 -24.76 0.45
N ASP A 76 0.79 -23.48 0.26
CA ASP A 76 0.09 -22.66 1.26
C ASP A 76 -1.45 -22.71 1.12
N LYS A 77 -1.97 -23.47 0.13
CA LYS A 77 -3.40 -23.62 -0.12
C LYS A 77 -3.99 -24.76 0.67
N TYR A 78 -5.18 -24.53 1.22
CA TYR A 78 -6.00 -25.56 1.87
C TYR A 78 -7.31 -25.74 1.12
N GLY A 79 -7.68 -27.00 0.88
CA GLY A 79 -8.98 -27.39 0.32
C GLY A 79 -9.72 -28.28 1.31
N THR A 80 -11.03 -28.11 1.45
CA THR A 80 -11.87 -28.96 2.32
C THR A 80 -13.17 -29.40 1.64
N ASN A 81 -13.69 -30.56 2.03
CA ASN A 81 -15.03 -31.01 1.62
C ASN A 81 -16.15 -30.40 2.48
N SER A 82 -15.85 -29.81 3.63
CA SER A 82 -16.86 -29.25 4.53
C SER A 82 -16.36 -27.95 5.14
N LEU A 83 -17.12 -26.88 4.96
CA LEU A 83 -16.77 -25.55 5.43
C LEU A 83 -17.94 -24.95 6.21
N THR A 84 -17.71 -24.66 7.49
CA THR A 84 -18.68 -23.95 8.34
C THR A 84 -18.24 -22.52 8.53
N ILE A 85 -19.12 -21.56 8.24
CA ILE A 85 -18.87 -20.13 8.43
C ILE A 85 -19.24 -19.77 9.87
N LEU A 86 -18.26 -19.39 10.70
CA LEU A 86 -18.51 -19.06 12.10
C LEU A 86 -19.01 -17.65 12.29
N ARG A 87 -18.31 -16.69 11.69
CA ARG A 87 -18.58 -15.26 11.77
C ARG A 87 -17.89 -14.53 10.63
N GLU A 88 -18.33 -13.31 10.40
CA GLU A 88 -17.64 -12.35 9.55
C GLU A 88 -16.68 -11.51 10.40
N ILE A 89 -15.53 -11.17 9.83
CA ILE A 89 -14.53 -10.29 10.43
C ILE A 89 -14.66 -8.93 9.73
N GLU A 90 -15.02 -7.92 10.51
CA GLU A 90 -15.36 -6.59 10.01
C GLU A 90 -14.79 -5.50 10.93
N GLY A 91 -14.91 -4.24 10.49
CA GLY A 91 -14.55 -3.07 11.28
C GLY A 91 -13.08 -3.08 11.72
N ASP A 92 -12.85 -2.64 12.96
CA ASP A 92 -11.52 -2.45 13.52
C ASP A 92 -10.71 -3.75 13.58
N GLU A 93 -11.34 -4.90 13.90
CA GLU A 93 -10.67 -6.20 13.90
C GLU A 93 -10.12 -6.53 12.50
N LYS A 94 -10.89 -6.27 11.45
CA LYS A 94 -10.41 -6.47 10.09
C LYS A 94 -9.23 -5.55 9.76
N LEU A 95 -9.28 -4.30 10.23
CA LEU A 95 -8.21 -3.32 10.02
C LEU A 95 -6.91 -3.73 10.74
N GLU A 96 -7.00 -4.20 11.98
CA GLU A 96 -5.85 -4.71 12.75
C GLU A 96 -5.19 -5.91 12.05
N LEU A 97 -5.99 -6.75 11.39
CA LEU A 97 -5.51 -7.93 10.70
C LEU A 97 -4.82 -7.66 9.35
N ILE A 98 -5.15 -6.55 8.69
CA ILE A 98 -4.58 -6.17 7.39
C ILE A 98 -3.45 -5.15 7.50
N ASN A 99 -3.33 -4.47 8.65
CA ASN A 99 -2.25 -3.56 8.96
C ASN A 99 -1.23 -4.25 9.87
N SER A 100 -0.03 -3.69 9.97
CA SER A 100 0.99 -4.11 10.93
C SER A 100 1.44 -2.89 11.73
N GLY A 101 1.24 -2.90 13.04
CA GLY A 101 1.44 -1.74 13.90
C GLY A 101 0.11 -1.11 14.34
N ASP A 102 0.21 -0.08 15.16
CA ASP A 102 -0.91 0.46 15.93
C ASP A 102 -1.51 1.72 15.30
N CYS A 103 -2.80 1.95 15.55
CA CYS A 103 -3.51 3.20 15.22
C CYS A 103 -3.48 3.57 13.73
N ASN A 104 -3.45 2.58 12.83
CA ASN A 104 -3.57 2.80 11.40
C ASN A 104 -5.04 2.89 10.97
N SER A 105 -5.35 3.79 10.05
CA SER A 105 -6.61 3.82 9.31
C SER A 105 -6.35 3.54 7.83
N GLY A 106 -7.28 2.86 7.17
CA GLY A 106 -7.06 2.31 5.83
C GLY A 106 -6.38 0.93 5.87
N ASN A 107 -5.78 0.51 4.75
CA ASN A 107 -5.38 -0.86 4.51
C ASN A 107 -3.88 -0.98 4.22
N ARG A 108 -3.28 -2.10 4.64
CA ARG A 108 -1.90 -2.50 4.30
C ARG A 108 -0.82 -1.49 4.73
N ASN A 109 -1.07 -0.76 5.81
CA ASN A 109 -0.07 0.07 6.44
C ASN A 109 0.88 -0.79 7.29
N SER A 110 2.16 -0.45 7.27
CA SER A 110 3.20 -1.02 8.14
C SER A 110 3.85 0.09 8.95
N GLY A 111 3.87 -0.05 10.27
CA GLY A 111 4.25 0.99 11.22
C GLY A 111 3.02 1.59 11.90
N ASP A 112 3.18 2.72 12.58
CA ASP A 112 2.14 3.24 13.46
C ASP A 112 1.58 4.58 12.97
N TRP A 113 0.31 4.83 13.31
CA TRP A 113 -0.37 6.12 13.10
C TRP A 113 -0.46 6.58 11.65
N ASN A 114 -0.49 5.66 10.68
CA ASN A 114 -0.72 6.02 9.28
C ASN A 114 -2.22 6.18 8.98
N SER A 115 -2.53 7.14 8.11
CA SER A 115 -3.87 7.32 7.57
C SER A 115 -3.83 7.24 6.05
N GLY A 116 -4.59 6.31 5.48
CA GLY A 116 -4.58 6.02 4.04
C GLY A 116 -4.15 4.58 3.78
N ASP A 117 -3.78 4.26 2.55
CA ASP A 117 -3.46 2.90 2.14
C ASP A 117 -1.98 2.72 1.81
N CYS A 118 -1.44 1.54 2.13
CA CYS A 118 -0.13 1.07 1.69
C CYS A 118 1.05 1.96 2.11
N ASN A 119 0.99 2.60 3.28
CA ASN A 119 2.11 3.34 3.83
C ASN A 119 3.08 2.42 4.58
N SER A 120 4.38 2.73 4.52
CA SER A 120 5.43 2.09 5.29
C SER A 120 6.20 3.13 6.09
N GLY A 121 6.28 2.95 7.40
CA GLY A 121 6.80 3.92 8.35
C GLY A 121 5.68 4.47 9.23
N ASN A 122 5.86 5.67 9.79
CA ASN A 122 4.99 6.19 10.83
C ASN A 122 4.42 7.55 10.48
N ARG A 123 3.18 7.79 10.92
CA ARG A 123 2.53 9.11 10.87
C ARG A 123 2.43 9.69 9.46
N ASN A 124 2.29 8.83 8.44
CA ASN A 124 1.99 9.27 7.09
C ASN A 124 0.49 9.54 6.92
N SER A 125 0.15 10.52 6.11
CA SER A 125 -1.21 10.83 5.70
C SER A 125 -1.28 10.87 4.17
N GLY A 126 -2.15 10.05 3.59
CA GLY A 126 -2.20 9.79 2.15
C GLY A 126 -1.78 8.36 1.85
N ASP A 127 -1.49 8.07 0.59
CA ASP A 127 -1.29 6.70 0.13
C ASP A 127 0.14 6.47 -0.39
N TRP A 128 0.62 5.24 -0.24
CA TRP A 128 1.89 4.78 -0.83
C TRP A 128 3.14 5.55 -0.38
N ASN A 129 3.14 6.10 0.82
CA ASN A 129 4.34 6.74 1.37
C ASN A 129 5.30 5.72 1.98
N SER A 130 6.60 5.99 1.86
CA SER A 130 7.68 5.23 2.50
C SER A 130 8.60 6.17 3.26
N GLY A 131 8.72 5.97 4.58
CA GLY A 131 9.35 6.89 5.51
C GLY A 131 8.35 7.41 6.52
N ASP A 132 8.70 8.49 7.22
CA ASP A 132 7.90 9.02 8.31
C ASP A 132 7.36 10.43 8.01
N TRP A 133 6.19 10.76 8.55
CA TRP A 133 5.63 12.10 8.55
C TRP A 133 5.35 12.72 7.18
N ASN A 134 5.10 11.90 6.16
CA ASN A 134 4.71 12.42 4.86
C ASN A 134 3.22 12.77 4.82
N SER A 135 2.89 13.84 4.10
CA SER A 135 1.52 14.25 3.79
C SER A 135 1.36 14.38 2.29
N GLY A 136 0.40 13.65 1.72
CA GLY A 136 0.24 13.48 0.27
C GLY A 136 0.61 12.06 -0.15
N ASP A 137 0.77 11.83 -1.45
CA ASP A 137 0.87 10.48 -1.98
C ASP A 137 2.23 10.17 -2.60
N CYS A 138 2.63 8.89 -2.51
CA CYS A 138 3.80 8.34 -3.20
C CYS A 138 5.13 9.03 -2.84
N ASN A 139 5.29 9.53 -1.61
CA ASN A 139 6.55 10.09 -1.15
C ASN A 139 7.51 9.01 -0.64
N SER A 140 8.81 9.24 -0.83
CA SER A 140 9.86 8.41 -0.27
C SER A 140 10.88 9.27 0.47
N GLY A 141 11.13 8.96 1.73
CA GLY A 141 11.89 9.82 2.66
C GLY A 141 10.95 10.41 3.70
N ASP A 142 11.42 11.42 4.43
CA ASP A 142 10.74 11.91 5.63
C ASP A 142 10.23 13.35 5.50
N CYS A 143 9.12 13.64 6.17
CA CYS A 143 8.57 14.99 6.31
C CYS A 143 8.27 15.71 4.98
N ASN A 144 7.87 14.97 3.94
CA ASN A 144 7.44 15.59 2.68
C ASN A 144 5.98 16.02 2.74
N SER A 145 5.67 17.13 2.05
CA SER A 145 4.30 17.61 1.84
C SER A 145 4.05 17.78 0.34
N GLY A 146 3.00 17.15 -0.17
CA GLY A 146 2.70 17.03 -1.60
C GLY A 146 3.00 15.63 -2.11
N ASP A 147 3.13 15.47 -3.43
CA ASP A 147 3.10 14.15 -4.06
C ASP A 147 4.38 13.81 -4.80
N CYS A 148 4.71 12.51 -4.80
CA CYS A 148 5.81 11.93 -5.57
C CYS A 148 7.19 12.55 -5.27
N ASN A 149 7.45 12.98 -4.03
CA ASN A 149 8.77 13.47 -3.63
C ASN A 149 9.69 12.31 -3.25
N SER A 150 10.99 12.50 -3.49
CA SER A 150 12.05 11.59 -3.04
C SER A 150 13.13 12.38 -2.29
N GLY A 151 13.49 11.93 -1.09
CA GLY A 151 14.33 12.67 -0.15
C GLY A 151 13.47 13.33 0.94
N ASP A 152 14.05 14.26 1.68
CA ASP A 152 13.47 14.74 2.94
C ASP A 152 13.05 16.21 2.90
N CYS A 153 11.99 16.51 3.66
CA CYS A 153 11.52 17.87 3.92
C CYS A 153 11.16 18.66 2.65
N ASN A 154 10.69 18.01 1.59
CA ASN A 154 10.23 18.70 0.38
C ASN A 154 8.79 19.18 0.53
N SER A 155 8.47 20.33 -0.06
CA SER A 155 7.13 20.87 -0.17
C SER A 155 6.78 21.11 -1.65
N GLY A 156 5.65 20.59 -2.09
CA GLY A 156 5.22 20.58 -3.49
C GLY A 156 5.41 19.19 -4.11
N ASN A 157 5.50 19.11 -5.43
CA ASN A 157 5.37 17.83 -6.13
C ASN A 157 6.60 17.44 -6.95
N ARG A 158 6.91 16.15 -6.99
CA ARG A 158 7.93 15.55 -7.85
C ARG A 158 9.33 16.12 -7.63
N ASN A 159 9.67 16.48 -6.41
CA ASN A 159 11.02 16.89 -6.06
C ASN A 159 11.91 15.67 -5.78
N SER A 160 13.19 15.76 -6.14
CA SER A 160 14.22 14.78 -5.82
C SER A 160 15.37 15.49 -5.12
N GLY A 161 15.77 14.99 -3.95
CA GLY A 161 16.70 15.65 -3.03
C GLY A 161 15.97 16.22 -1.82
N ASN A 162 16.57 17.19 -1.14
CA ASN A 162 16.10 17.61 0.18
C ASN A 162 15.76 19.09 0.25
N ARG A 163 14.75 19.41 1.05
CA ARG A 163 14.35 20.80 1.39
C ARG A 163 14.01 21.65 0.17
N ASN A 164 13.46 21.06 -0.88
CA ASN A 164 12.95 21.81 -2.01
C ASN A 164 11.55 22.33 -1.72
N SER A 165 11.25 23.52 -2.24
CA SER A 165 9.92 24.12 -2.24
C SER A 165 9.51 24.45 -3.67
N GLY A 166 8.35 23.96 -4.09
CA GLY A 166 7.87 24.05 -5.47
C GLY A 166 7.85 22.67 -6.12
N ASN A 167 7.96 22.62 -7.45
CA ASN A 167 7.72 21.40 -8.20
C ASN A 167 8.89 21.03 -9.10
N ARG A 168 9.11 19.72 -9.26
CA ARG A 168 10.07 19.16 -10.23
C ARG A 168 11.50 19.66 -10.03
N ASN A 169 11.90 19.95 -8.80
CA ASN A 169 13.28 20.29 -8.50
C ASN A 169 14.12 19.02 -8.32
N SER A 170 15.38 19.08 -8.74
CA SER A 170 16.37 18.02 -8.55
C SER A 170 17.61 18.62 -7.89
N GLY A 171 18.01 18.08 -6.75
CA GLY A 171 19.07 18.62 -5.89
C GLY A 171 18.50 19.18 -4.59
N ASP A 172 19.26 19.99 -3.88
CA ASP A 172 18.91 20.42 -2.53
C ASP A 172 18.59 21.92 -2.42
N ARG A 173 17.61 22.25 -1.57
CA ARG A 173 17.29 23.63 -1.15
C ARG A 173 16.91 24.57 -2.29
N ASN A 174 16.24 24.05 -3.32
CA ASN A 174 15.69 24.90 -4.37
C ASN A 174 14.33 25.47 -3.97
N SER A 175 14.06 26.70 -4.41
CA SER A 175 12.75 27.35 -4.29
C SER A 175 12.28 27.81 -5.67
N GLY A 176 11.07 27.39 -6.06
CA GLY A 176 10.52 27.60 -7.40
C GLY A 176 10.37 26.27 -8.13
N ASP A 177 10.22 26.32 -9.44
CA ASP A 177 9.90 25.15 -10.25
C ASP A 177 11.02 24.75 -11.22
N CYS A 178 11.17 23.45 -11.45
CA CYS A 178 12.04 22.88 -12.49
C CYS A 178 13.52 23.27 -12.36
N ASN A 179 14.05 23.45 -11.14
CA ASN A 179 15.47 23.69 -10.92
C ASN A 179 16.27 22.38 -10.87
N SER A 180 17.50 22.41 -11.37
CA SER A 180 18.48 21.33 -11.26
C SER A 180 19.78 21.85 -10.66
N GLY A 181 20.27 21.18 -9.61
CA GLY A 181 21.38 21.63 -8.78
C GLY A 181 20.88 22.15 -7.43
N ASP A 182 21.72 22.93 -6.74
CA ASP A 182 21.49 23.26 -5.33
C ASP A 182 21.31 24.76 -5.10
N CYS A 183 20.45 25.08 -4.13
CA CYS A 183 20.25 26.43 -3.61
C CYS A 183 19.82 27.45 -4.68
N ASN A 184 19.03 27.05 -5.69
CA ASN A 184 18.48 27.97 -6.66
C ASN A 184 17.16 28.59 -6.17
N SER A 185 16.92 29.84 -6.55
CA SER A 185 15.66 30.54 -6.32
C SER A 185 15.12 31.09 -7.63
N GLY A 186 13.86 30.80 -7.93
CA GLY A 186 13.22 31.08 -9.23
C GLY A 186 13.05 29.80 -10.04
N ASP A 187 12.78 29.94 -11.33
CA ASP A 187 12.32 28.83 -12.15
C ASP A 187 13.32 28.44 -13.25
N CYS A 188 13.38 27.14 -13.54
CA CYS A 188 14.15 26.56 -14.64
C CYS A 188 15.65 26.87 -14.60
N ASN A 189 16.26 26.97 -13.42
CA ASN A 189 17.70 27.15 -13.30
C ASN A 189 18.44 25.80 -13.35
N SER A 190 19.63 25.80 -13.94
CA SER A 190 20.56 24.67 -13.93
C SER A 190 21.91 25.10 -13.38
N GLY A 191 22.45 24.33 -12.44
CA GLY A 191 23.64 24.66 -11.66
C GLY A 191 23.29 25.15 -10.25
N ASN A 192 24.20 25.87 -9.59
CA ASN A 192 24.07 26.13 -8.16
C ASN A 192 23.98 27.63 -7.82
N ARG A 193 23.19 27.95 -6.80
CA ARG A 193 23.10 29.29 -6.19
C ARG A 193 22.65 30.37 -7.18
N ASN A 194 21.79 30.04 -8.13
CA ASN A 194 21.22 31.04 -9.03
C ASN A 194 19.99 31.69 -8.42
N SER A 195 19.79 32.98 -8.71
CA SER A 195 18.59 33.74 -8.35
C SER A 195 18.01 34.40 -9.60
N GLY A 196 16.75 34.11 -9.90
CA GLY A 196 16.07 34.52 -11.14
C GLY A 196 15.69 33.30 -11.97
N ASN A 197 15.38 33.51 -13.24
CA ASN A 197 14.79 32.48 -14.09
C ASN A 197 15.70 32.08 -15.25
N ARG A 198 15.69 30.79 -15.59
CA ARG A 198 16.35 30.23 -16.77
C ARG A 198 17.86 30.48 -16.81
N ASN A 199 18.53 30.49 -15.66
CA ASN A 199 19.98 30.60 -15.61
C ASN A 199 20.65 29.23 -15.80
N SER A 200 21.83 29.22 -16.41
CA SER A 200 22.68 28.03 -16.55
C SER A 200 24.09 28.33 -16.06
N GLY A 201 24.58 27.55 -15.09
CA GLY A 201 25.86 27.77 -14.43
C GLY A 201 25.68 28.15 -12.96
N ASN A 202 26.66 28.82 -12.36
CA ASN A 202 26.69 29.04 -10.92
C ASN A 202 26.68 30.52 -10.53
N ARG A 203 25.97 30.84 -9.44
CA ARG A 203 25.94 32.17 -8.80
C ARG A 203 25.45 33.30 -9.71
N ASN A 204 24.54 32.99 -10.63
CA ASN A 204 23.92 34.02 -11.45
C ASN A 204 22.81 34.75 -10.69
N SER A 205 22.67 36.04 -10.99
CA SER A 205 21.56 36.86 -10.52
C SER A 205 20.94 37.58 -11.73
N GLY A 206 19.61 37.51 -11.83
CA GLY A 206 18.83 37.95 -12.99
C GLY A 206 18.37 36.77 -13.85
N ASP A 207 17.88 37.07 -15.05
CA ASP A 207 17.28 36.06 -15.92
C ASP A 207 18.14 35.72 -17.13
N ARG A 208 18.10 34.45 -17.55
CA ARG A 208 18.73 33.94 -18.78
C ARG A 208 20.24 34.16 -18.85
N ASN A 209 20.92 34.15 -17.71
CA ASN A 209 22.37 34.19 -17.67
C ASN A 209 22.97 32.80 -17.95
N SER A 210 24.15 32.79 -18.55
CA SER A 210 24.95 31.59 -18.76
C SER A 210 26.37 31.79 -18.23
N GLY A 211 26.92 30.79 -17.54
CA GLY A 211 28.28 30.79 -17.01
C GLY A 211 28.33 30.90 -15.49
N ASN A 212 29.55 31.03 -14.96
CA ASN A 212 29.81 31.11 -13.53
C ASN A 212 30.22 32.54 -13.16
N ARG A 213 29.73 33.03 -12.01
CA ARG A 213 30.15 34.31 -11.41
C ARG A 213 30.84 34.11 -10.06
#